data_AF-M9RBJ8-F1
#
_entry.id   AF-M9RBJ8-F1
#
_cell.length_a   1.000
_cell.length_b   1.000
_cell.length_c   1.000
_cell.angle_alpha   90.00
_cell.angle_beta   90.00
_cell.angle_gamma   90.00
#
_symmetry.space_group_name_H-M   'P 1'
#
loop_
_entity.id
_entity.type
_entity.pdbx_description
1 polymer ?
#
loop_
_entity_poly.entity_id
_entity_poly.type
_entity_poly.pdbx_seq_one_letter_code
_entity_poly.pdbx_strand_id
1 'polypeptide(L)'
;MICKIKRLPSKNLVGVSSVSQKPECVTSQRGRGFSLLMSHVLAMIGPMAHPLEDLIDARIRAAKQDGAFDDLAGRGKPLPPDDDPENALLNRPMRENGAVLEFVSLSRELERLRGELAGVTDGAKRADIHKNMSLMDARIDFARKAYRR
;
A
#
# COMPACT_ATOMS: atom_id res chain seq x y z
N MET A 1 1.37 28.72 -59.11
CA MET A 1 2.18 29.94 -58.93
C MET A 1 2.67 30.02 -57.49
N ILE A 2 4.00 29.89 -57.33
CA ILE A 2 4.91 30.55 -56.37
C ILE A 2 4.63 30.46 -54.84
N CYS A 3 5.62 29.87 -54.16
CA CYS A 3 5.82 29.77 -52.71
C CYS A 3 5.61 31.05 -51.90
N LYS A 4 5.16 30.88 -50.65
CA LYS A 4 5.69 31.64 -49.50
C LYS A 4 5.75 30.75 -48.26
N ILE A 5 6.81 29.97 -48.18
CA ILE A 5 7.28 29.37 -46.93
C ILE A 5 7.89 30.51 -46.11
N LYS A 6 7.16 31.00 -45.09
CA LYS A 6 7.77 31.77 -44.01
C LYS A 6 8.16 30.80 -42.92
N ARG A 7 9.47 30.59 -42.78
CA ARG A 7 10.07 29.91 -41.64
C ARG A 7 10.51 30.97 -40.63
N LEU A 8 10.52 30.55 -39.35
CA LEU A 8 11.25 31.04 -38.17
C LEU A 8 10.32 31.51 -37.03
N PRO A 9 10.72 31.38 -35.75
CA PRO A 9 11.62 30.38 -35.15
C PRO A 9 11.02 29.69 -33.91
N SER A 10 11.71 28.63 -33.48
CA SER A 10 11.50 27.85 -32.26
C SER A 10 11.46 28.70 -30.98
N LYS A 11 10.54 28.37 -30.07
CA LYS A 11 10.76 28.27 -28.61
C LYS A 11 9.47 27.78 -27.91
N ASN A 12 9.57 26.55 -27.42
CA ASN A 12 9.04 26.00 -26.17
C ASN A 12 7.53 26.19 -25.86
N LEU A 13 6.82 25.06 -26.03
CA LEU A 13 5.73 24.64 -25.14
C LEU A 13 6.25 24.71 -23.68
N VAL A 14 5.48 25.04 -22.65
CA VAL A 14 4.20 24.46 -22.25
C VAL A 14 3.51 25.46 -21.34
N GLY A 15 2.23 25.71 -21.57
CA GLY A 15 1.41 26.43 -20.61
C GLY A 15 0.01 26.69 -21.13
N VAL A 16 -0.96 26.34 -20.28
CA VAL A 16 -2.32 26.87 -20.24
C VAL A 16 -3.35 26.17 -21.13
N SER A 17 -4.13 25.33 -20.46
CA SER A 17 -5.60 25.40 -20.36
C SER A 17 -6.40 25.79 -21.61
N SER A 18 -7.28 24.91 -22.05
CA SER A 18 -8.65 25.32 -22.40
C SER A 18 -9.60 24.13 -22.52
N VAL A 19 -10.69 24.27 -21.78
CA VAL A 19 -11.97 23.59 -21.93
C VAL A 19 -12.48 23.81 -23.36
N SER A 20 -12.95 22.75 -24.04
CA SER A 20 -13.86 22.90 -25.17
C SER A 20 -14.85 21.74 -25.20
N GLN A 21 -16.13 22.11 -25.07
CA GLN A 21 -17.30 21.24 -25.07
C GLN A 21 -17.67 20.78 -26.50
N LYS A 22 -18.00 19.46 -26.61
CA LYS A 22 -18.99 18.81 -27.51
C LYS A 22 -18.71 18.83 -29.04
N PRO A 23 -19.25 17.88 -29.86
CA PRO A 23 -20.53 17.18 -29.68
C PRO A 23 -20.54 15.66 -29.89
N GLU A 24 -21.62 15.08 -29.36
CA GLU A 24 -22.13 13.74 -29.62
C GLU A 24 -22.30 13.50 -31.12
N CYS A 25 -21.76 12.38 -31.60
CA CYS A 25 -22.02 11.86 -32.94
C CYS A 25 -22.77 10.53 -32.78
N VAL A 26 -24.06 10.57 -33.10
CA VAL A 26 -24.92 9.39 -33.27
C VAL A 26 -24.62 8.79 -34.64
N THR A 27 -24.04 7.59 -34.67
CA THR A 27 -24.01 6.72 -35.86
C THR A 27 -24.45 5.32 -35.43
N SER A 28 -25.70 4.96 -35.74
CA SER A 28 -26.09 4.21 -36.94
C SER A 28 -25.79 2.72 -36.81
N GLN A 29 -26.85 1.96 -36.57
CA GLN A 29 -26.90 0.50 -36.60
C GLN A 29 -26.44 -0.05 -37.98
N ARG A 30 -25.47 -0.98 -37.99
CA ARG A 30 -25.47 -2.17 -38.87
C ARG A 30 -24.30 -3.11 -38.62
N GLY A 31 -24.60 -4.41 -38.56
CA GLY A 31 -23.65 -5.52 -38.74
C GLY A 31 -23.46 -6.37 -37.48
N ARG A 32 -24.42 -7.23 -37.12
CA ARG A 32 -24.41 -8.66 -37.48
C ARG A 32 -23.06 -9.37 -37.22
N GLY A 33 -23.06 -10.20 -36.18
CA GLY A 33 -22.25 -11.42 -36.12
C GLY A 33 -20.84 -11.27 -35.55
N PHE A 34 -20.72 -11.03 -34.25
CA PHE A 34 -19.46 -11.31 -33.55
C PHE A 34 -19.72 -12.06 -32.25
N SER A 35 -19.38 -13.34 -32.30
CA SER A 35 -18.99 -14.21 -31.18
C SER A 35 -19.91 -14.28 -29.96
N LEU A 36 -20.96 -15.10 -30.06
CA LEU A 36 -21.56 -15.79 -28.90
C LEU A 36 -20.61 -16.79 -28.21
N LEU A 37 -19.32 -16.87 -28.62
CA LEU A 37 -18.30 -17.71 -28.00
C LEU A 37 -17.40 -16.99 -26.98
N MET A 38 -17.62 -15.69 -26.72
CA MET A 38 -16.88 -14.92 -25.71
C MET A 38 -17.72 -14.59 -24.46
N SER A 39 -18.81 -15.33 -24.21
CA SER A 39 -19.56 -15.23 -22.95
C SER A 39 -19.30 -16.39 -21.98
N HIS A 40 -18.61 -17.45 -22.40
CA HIS A 40 -18.35 -18.62 -21.54
C HIS A 40 -16.98 -18.62 -20.86
N VAL A 41 -16.05 -17.75 -21.27
CA VAL A 41 -14.68 -17.75 -20.70
C VAL A 41 -14.56 -16.81 -19.50
N LEU A 42 -15.42 -15.79 -19.37
CA LEU A 42 -15.43 -14.85 -18.23
C LEU A 42 -16.29 -15.33 -17.04
N ALA A 43 -16.65 -16.61 -16.99
CA ALA A 43 -17.41 -17.20 -15.88
C ALA A 43 -16.57 -18.16 -15.01
N MET A 44 -15.29 -18.38 -15.35
CA MET A 44 -14.46 -19.44 -14.76
C MET A 44 -13.42 -18.96 -13.75
N ILE A 45 -13.48 -17.69 -13.33
CA ILE A 45 -12.70 -17.17 -12.19
C ILE A 45 -13.70 -16.70 -11.12
N GLY A 46 -14.52 -17.63 -10.63
CA GLY A 46 -15.25 -17.44 -9.37
C GLY A 46 -14.29 -17.69 -8.20
N PRO A 47 -14.44 -16.98 -7.06
CA PRO A 47 -13.60 -17.21 -5.89
C PRO A 47 -13.69 -18.68 -5.47
N MET A 48 -12.57 -19.24 -5.02
CA MET A 48 -12.58 -20.55 -4.35
C MET A 48 -13.48 -20.43 -3.13
N ALA A 49 -14.71 -20.94 -3.23
CA ALA A 49 -15.77 -20.79 -2.23
C ALA A 49 -15.27 -21.19 -0.83
N HIS A 50 -14.80 -20.21 -0.07
CA HIS A 50 -14.52 -20.36 1.34
C HIS A 50 -15.86 -20.45 2.08
N PRO A 51 -16.03 -21.39 3.02
CA PRO A 51 -17.33 -21.72 3.62
C PRO A 51 -18.04 -20.56 4.34
N LEU A 52 -17.37 -19.42 4.52
CA LEU A 52 -17.92 -18.22 5.15
C LEU A 52 -18.19 -17.06 4.18
N GLU A 53 -17.90 -17.19 2.89
CA GLU A 53 -18.04 -16.10 1.91
C GLU A 53 -19.46 -15.54 1.88
N ASP A 54 -20.47 -16.42 1.83
CA ASP A 54 -21.87 -16.02 1.80
C ASP A 54 -22.28 -15.19 3.04
N LEU A 55 -21.73 -15.54 4.21
CA LEU A 55 -21.98 -14.83 5.46
C LEU A 55 -21.28 -13.46 5.47
N ILE A 56 -20.04 -13.40 4.98
CA ILE A 56 -19.26 -12.16 4.86
C ILE A 56 -19.98 -11.19 3.90
N ASP A 57 -20.42 -11.68 2.74
CA ASP A 57 -21.11 -10.87 1.74
C ASP A 57 -22.47 -10.36 2.24
N ALA A 58 -23.22 -11.21 2.96
CA ALA A 58 -24.45 -10.80 3.60
C ALA A 58 -24.20 -9.65 4.61
N ARG A 59 -23.12 -9.73 5.39
CA ARG A 59 -22.78 -8.69 6.36
C ARG A 59 -22.30 -7.39 5.70
N ILE A 60 -21.48 -7.48 4.66
CA ILE A 60 -21.04 -6.33 3.87
C ILE A 60 -22.25 -5.63 3.22
N ARG A 61 -23.21 -6.39 2.69
CA ARG A 61 -24.42 -5.84 2.08
C ARG A 61 -25.29 -5.08 3.09
N ALA A 62 -25.50 -5.65 4.28
CA ALA A 62 -26.21 -4.97 5.37
C ALA A 62 -25.50 -3.66 5.76
N ALA A 63 -24.18 -3.71 5.98
CA ALA A 63 -23.40 -2.52 6.32
C ALA A 63 -23.43 -1.42 5.24
N LYS A 64 -23.52 -1.80 3.95
CA LYS A 64 -23.72 -0.84 2.85
C LYS A 64 -25.11 -0.21 2.88
N GLN A 65 -26.16 -0.98 3.17
CA GLN A 65 -27.53 -0.47 3.30
C GLN A 65 -27.66 0.48 4.49
N ASP A 66 -26.97 0.18 5.58
CA ASP A 66 -26.94 1.00 6.80
C ASP A 66 -26.07 2.25 6.66
N GLY A 67 -25.42 2.47 5.51
CA GLY A 67 -24.51 3.61 5.30
C GLY A 67 -23.25 3.56 6.17
N ALA A 68 -22.87 2.40 6.72
CA ALA A 68 -21.72 2.27 7.62
C ALA A 68 -20.37 2.60 6.95
N PHE A 69 -20.33 2.60 5.62
CA PHE A 69 -19.16 3.03 4.86
C PHE A 69 -19.15 4.53 4.59
N ASP A 70 -20.19 5.29 5.00
CA ASP A 70 -20.39 6.66 4.56
C ASP A 70 -19.55 7.72 5.25
N ASP A 71 -19.24 7.51 6.51
CA ASP A 71 -18.45 8.42 7.35
C ASP A 71 -17.16 7.75 7.83
N LEU A 72 -16.43 7.10 6.92
CA LEU A 72 -15.13 6.52 7.26
C LEU A 72 -14.08 7.60 7.46
N ALA A 73 -13.29 7.46 8.52
CA ALA A 73 -12.13 8.31 8.77
C ALA A 73 -11.18 8.27 7.56
N GLY A 74 -10.91 9.44 6.96
CA GLY A 74 -9.99 9.55 5.83
C GLY A 74 -10.62 9.36 4.44
N ARG A 75 -11.94 9.19 4.34
CA ARG A 75 -12.64 9.05 3.06
C ARG A 75 -12.38 10.25 2.13
N GLY A 76 -11.81 9.97 0.95
CA GLY A 76 -11.50 10.97 -0.07
C GLY A 76 -10.41 11.98 0.29
N LYS A 77 -9.75 11.84 1.44
CA LYS A 77 -8.64 12.71 1.83
C LYS A 77 -7.33 12.16 1.27
N PRO A 78 -6.46 13.02 0.70
CA PRO A 78 -5.13 12.60 0.32
C PRO A 78 -4.38 12.12 1.56
N LEU A 79 -3.53 11.13 1.34
CA LEU A 79 -2.68 10.60 2.38
C LEU A 79 -1.75 11.68 2.93
N PRO A 80 -1.48 11.71 4.25
CA PRO A 80 -0.51 12.65 4.82
C PRO A 80 0.87 12.46 4.17
N PRO A 81 1.66 13.53 4.05
CA PRO A 81 3.06 13.42 3.65
C PRO A 81 3.83 12.56 4.67
N ASP A 82 4.78 11.77 4.19
CA ASP A 82 5.69 10.96 5.02
C ASP A 82 7.13 11.40 4.72
N ASP A 83 8.01 11.30 5.71
CA ASP A 83 9.41 11.77 5.61
C ASP A 83 10.27 10.88 4.72
N ASP A 84 9.86 9.61 4.57
CA ASP A 84 10.49 8.62 3.68
C ASP A 84 9.46 8.13 2.65
N PRO A 85 9.32 8.81 1.50
CA PRO A 85 8.31 8.48 0.50
C PRO A 85 8.54 7.10 -0.15
N GLU A 86 9.77 6.60 -0.15
CA GLU A 86 10.13 5.33 -0.77
C GLU A 86 9.67 4.13 0.10
N ASN A 87 9.75 4.27 1.43
CA ASN A 87 9.28 3.25 2.37
C ASN A 87 7.87 3.52 2.94
N ALA A 88 7.21 4.62 2.55
CA ALA A 88 5.91 5.04 3.09
C ALA A 88 4.82 3.97 2.97
N LEU A 89 4.80 3.21 1.87
CA LEU A 89 3.83 2.13 1.63
C LEU A 89 3.94 0.98 2.64
N LEU A 90 5.15 0.71 3.14
CA LEU A 90 5.40 -0.35 4.12
C LEU A 90 5.29 0.19 5.55
N ASN A 91 5.93 1.33 5.82
CA ASN A 91 6.04 1.90 7.16
C ASN A 91 4.69 2.34 7.72
N ARG A 92 3.79 2.86 6.88
CA ARG A 92 2.50 3.38 7.32
C ARG A 92 1.54 2.27 7.80
N PRO A 93 1.25 1.21 7.03
CA PRO A 93 0.45 0.09 7.53
C PRO A 93 1.07 -0.58 8.76
N MET A 94 2.40 -0.69 8.83
CA MET A 94 3.06 -1.23 10.01
C MET A 94 2.83 -0.37 11.26
N ARG A 95 2.84 0.96 11.12
CA ARG A 95 2.58 1.91 12.20
C ARG A 95 1.11 1.95 12.61
N GLU A 96 0.19 1.96 11.64
CA GLU A 96 -1.26 2.05 11.87
C GLU A 96 -1.84 0.76 12.46
N ASN A 97 -1.36 -0.41 12.01
CA ASN A 97 -1.88 -1.71 12.46
C ASN A 97 -1.12 -2.27 13.67
N GLY A 98 -0.10 -1.56 14.18
CA GLY A 98 0.73 -2.02 15.29
C GLY A 98 1.47 -3.33 15.02
N ALA A 99 1.65 -3.70 13.75
CA ALA A 99 2.25 -4.96 13.32
C ALA A 99 3.78 -4.89 13.41
N VAL A 100 4.29 -4.65 14.61
CA VAL A 100 5.72 -4.78 14.88
C VAL A 100 5.99 -6.24 15.19
N LEU A 101 6.75 -6.90 14.31
CA LEU A 101 7.20 -8.27 14.54
C LEU A 101 8.02 -8.33 15.82
N GLU A 102 7.83 -9.40 16.60
CA GLU A 102 8.50 -9.58 17.89
C GLU A 102 10.02 -9.41 17.76
N PHE A 103 10.64 -10.01 16.73
CA PHE A 103 12.09 -9.89 16.53
C PHE A 103 12.54 -8.44 16.25
N VAL A 104 11.69 -7.59 15.66
CA VAL A 104 12.01 -6.17 15.42
C VAL A 104 12.01 -5.40 16.73
N SER A 105 11.05 -5.67 17.62
CA SER A 105 11.00 -5.05 18.94
C SER A 105 12.21 -5.43 19.80
N LEU A 106 12.57 -6.73 19.82
CA LEU A 106 13.75 -7.23 20.52
C LEU A 106 15.06 -6.66 19.95
N SER A 107 15.14 -6.48 18.64
CA SER A 107 16.33 -5.89 17.99
C SER A 107 16.52 -4.42 18.41
N ARG A 108 15.44 -3.64 18.54
CA ARG A 108 15.51 -2.25 19.02
C ARG A 108 15.98 -2.17 20.46
N GLU A 109 15.47 -3.06 21.31
CA GLU A 109 15.86 -3.13 22.71
C GLU A 109 17.33 -3.54 22.88
N LEU A 110 17.81 -4.44 22.03
CA LEU A 110 19.21 -4.83 22.00
C LEU A 110 20.13 -3.66 21.60
N GLU A 111 19.71 -2.85 20.62
CA GLU A 111 20.45 -1.65 20.23
C GLU A 111 20.50 -0.61 21.34
N ARG A 112 19.40 -0.46 22.11
CA ARG A 112 19.37 0.37 23.32
C ARG A 112 20.42 -0.08 24.36
N LEU A 113 20.48 -1.38 24.65
CA LEU A 113 21.46 -1.94 25.59
C LEU A 113 22.92 -1.75 25.12
N ARG A 114 23.18 -1.86 23.81
CA ARG A 114 24.50 -1.56 23.22
C ARG A 114 24.88 -0.08 23.40
N GLY A 115 23.92 0.83 23.23
CA GLY A 115 24.11 2.25 23.48
C GLY A 115 24.41 2.55 24.95
N GLU A 116 23.67 1.92 25.88
CA GLU A 116 23.89 2.08 27.32
C GLU A 116 25.27 1.58 27.76
N LEU A 117 25.75 0.49 27.17
CA LEU A 117 27.07 -0.06 27.47
C LEU A 117 28.21 0.94 27.22
N ALA A 118 28.06 1.84 26.22
CA ALA A 118 29.07 2.85 25.90
C ALA A 118 29.29 3.88 27.02
N GLY A 119 28.28 4.10 27.88
CA GLY A 119 28.33 5.06 28.98
C GLY A 119 28.64 4.48 30.36
N VAL A 120 28.74 3.15 30.49
CA VAL A 120 28.87 2.49 31.81
C VAL A 120 30.33 2.23 32.18
N THR A 121 30.73 2.78 33.33
CA THR A 121 32.06 2.62 33.94
C THR A 121 32.07 1.60 35.08
N ASP A 122 30.91 1.24 35.62
CA ASP A 122 30.75 0.27 36.71
C ASP A 122 30.77 -1.17 36.19
N GLY A 123 31.66 -2.00 36.73
CA GLY A 123 31.88 -3.38 36.30
C GLY A 123 30.69 -4.30 36.56
N ALA A 124 29.94 -4.10 37.64
CA ALA A 124 28.76 -4.92 37.95
C ALA A 124 27.63 -4.65 36.94
N LYS A 125 27.32 -3.36 36.70
CA LYS A 125 26.32 -2.94 35.69
C LYS A 125 26.71 -3.37 34.29
N ARG A 126 28.01 -3.33 33.96
CA ARG A 126 28.51 -3.81 32.67
C ARG A 126 28.26 -5.30 32.47
N ALA A 127 28.46 -6.11 33.51
CA ALA A 127 28.18 -7.55 33.48
C ALA A 127 26.68 -7.85 33.32
N ASP A 128 25.82 -7.09 34.01
CA ASP A 128 24.36 -7.22 33.89
C ASP A 128 23.86 -6.87 32.48
N ILE A 129 24.37 -5.79 31.88
CA ILE A 129 24.03 -5.40 30.50
C ILE A 129 24.47 -6.49 29.52
N HIS A 130 25.68 -7.03 29.65
CA HIS A 130 26.15 -8.15 28.82
C HIS A 130 25.23 -9.38 28.94
N LYS A 131 24.81 -9.74 30.16
CA LYS A 131 23.88 -10.86 30.38
C LYS A 131 22.54 -10.62 29.67
N ASN A 132 21.99 -9.42 29.78
CA ASN A 132 20.73 -9.04 29.13
C ASN A 132 20.85 -9.05 27.60
N MET A 133 21.97 -8.58 27.06
CA MET A 133 22.26 -8.65 25.63
C MET A 133 22.30 -10.10 25.13
N SER A 134 23.01 -11.00 25.81
CA SER A 134 23.05 -12.41 25.43
C SER A 134 21.67 -13.08 25.46
N LEU A 135 20.83 -12.72 26.43
CA LEU A 135 19.46 -13.22 26.50
C LEU A 135 18.57 -12.68 25.35
N MET A 136 18.74 -11.41 25.00
CA MET A 136 18.02 -10.79 23.88
C MET A 136 18.42 -11.40 22.53
N ASP A 137 19.71 -11.63 22.29
CA ASP A 137 20.20 -12.30 21.07
C ASP A 137 19.54 -13.69 20.89
N ALA A 138 19.51 -14.50 21.95
CA ALA A 138 18.86 -15.81 21.92
C ALA A 138 17.35 -15.71 21.61
N ARG A 139 16.65 -14.73 22.20
CA ARG A 139 15.22 -14.49 21.93
C ARG A 139 14.95 -14.09 20.49
N ILE A 140 15.80 -13.23 19.91
CA ILE A 140 15.69 -12.81 18.51
C ILE A 140 15.81 -14.03 17.59
N ASP A 141 16.73 -14.95 17.88
CA ASP A 141 16.90 -16.17 17.08
C ASP A 141 15.66 -17.08 17.13
N PHE A 142 15.03 -17.22 18.28
CA PHE A 142 13.76 -17.95 18.40
C PHE A 142 12.63 -17.26 17.63
N ALA A 143 12.48 -15.94 17.78
CA ALA A 143 11.44 -15.16 17.10
C ALA A 143 11.61 -15.20 15.57
N ARG A 144 12.85 -15.14 15.07
CA ARG A 144 13.15 -15.28 13.62
C ARG A 144 12.81 -16.66 13.09
N LYS A 145 13.08 -17.72 13.87
CA LYS A 145 12.72 -19.10 13.49
C LYS A 145 11.21 -19.31 13.47
N ALA A 146 10.48 -18.71 14.41
CA ALA A 146 9.02 -18.78 14.47
C ALA A 146 8.36 -18.17 13.24
N TYR A 147 8.88 -17.03 12.74
CA TYR A 147 8.31 -16.35 11.56
C TYR A 147 8.66 -17.02 10.22
N ARG A 148 9.70 -17.87 10.18
CA ARG A 148 10.12 -18.58 8.95
C ARG A 148 9.30 -19.85 8.69
N ARG A 149 8.66 -20.41 9.71
CA ARG A 149 7.82 -21.62 9.60
C ARG A 149 6.41 -21.27 9.16
#